data_AF-A0A1I1XZ20-F1
#
_entry.id   AF-A0A1I1XZ20-F1
#
_cell.length_a   1.000
_cell.length_b   1.000
_cell.length_c   1.000
_cell.angle_alpha   90.00
_cell.angle_beta   90.00
_cell.angle_gamma   90.00
#
_symmetry.space_group_name_H-M   'P 1'
#
loop_
_entity.id
_entity.type
_entity.pdbx_description
1 polymer ?
#
loop_
_entity_poly.entity_id
_entity_poly.type
_entity_poly.pdbx_seq_one_letter_code
_entity_poly.pdbx_strand_id
1 'polypeptide(L)'
;MHAAASLRGGAVAPLPFPHRVIDDYLPPAAHRAFRDRLDALLAGGLSAHRNPERLAKIGGYDCFHWVIPPDAPDALQHFYRRAFSDDVSQAFGLEFTPEVNAQINHHPVGSRNGTWHSDYVHCFHSEDPLSAEGMRPWYFGCEYQAGTPLAGGSPAPILKRVRTAAFLYYLDGEGWSEGDGGETGLGYDSPFNDGIQIHTAVAPRPNRLLVFECCPHSFHRVLGNRRWPRSLVIGWLHSTPEYAESRHGVTPTYWPAPAALGQYSYHEAT
;
A
#
# COMPACT_ATOMS: atom_id res chain seq x y z
N MET A 1 -1.69 25.89 -5.91
CA MET A 1 -1.56 24.62 -5.16
C MET A 1 -0.32 24.73 -4.29
N HIS A 2 -0.45 24.61 -2.97
CA HIS A 2 0.74 24.42 -2.12
C HIS A 2 1.33 23.04 -2.42
N ALA A 3 2.65 22.94 -2.54
CA ALA A 3 3.33 21.67 -2.81
C ALA A 3 3.23 20.74 -1.59
N ALA A 4 3.17 19.43 -1.83
CA ALA A 4 3.34 18.43 -0.77
C ALA A 4 4.71 18.58 -0.10
N ALA A 5 4.81 18.18 1.18
CA ALA A 5 6.09 18.09 1.84
C ALA A 5 7.01 17.17 1.03
N SER A 6 8.15 17.70 0.60
CA SER A 6 9.05 16.93 -0.27
C SER A 6 9.69 15.78 0.51
N LEU A 7 9.73 14.60 -0.12
CA LEU A 7 10.55 13.48 0.33
C LEU A 7 12.06 13.78 0.22
N ARG A 8 12.50 14.98 -0.19
CA ARG A 8 13.93 15.29 -0.35
C ARG A 8 14.65 15.72 0.94
N GLY A 9 13.91 16.10 1.99
CA GLY A 9 14.48 16.79 3.17
C GLY A 9 14.75 15.96 4.44
N GLY A 10 14.69 14.64 4.42
CA GLY A 10 14.77 13.80 5.63
C GLY A 10 15.57 12.52 5.42
N ALA A 11 16.22 12.04 6.47
CA ALA A 11 16.97 10.79 6.41
C ALA A 11 16.01 9.59 6.25
N VAL A 12 16.40 8.64 5.40
CA VAL A 12 15.79 7.30 5.41
C VAL A 12 16.35 6.56 6.62
N ALA A 13 15.48 6.10 7.51
CA ALA A 13 15.87 5.30 8.65
C ALA A 13 16.26 3.89 8.14
N PRO A 14 17.46 3.39 8.46
CA PRO A 14 17.96 2.14 7.89
C PRO A 14 17.42 0.89 8.59
N LEU A 15 16.91 1.01 9.82
CA LEU A 15 16.48 -0.11 10.66
C LEU A 15 14.99 -0.02 10.99
N PRO A 16 14.24 -1.15 10.99
CA PRO A 16 14.72 -2.50 10.71
C PRO A 16 15.03 -2.76 9.23
N PHE A 17 14.57 -1.86 8.36
CA PHE A 17 14.88 -1.77 6.93
C PHE A 17 14.65 -0.32 6.47
N PRO A 18 15.13 0.06 5.27
CA PRO A 18 14.95 1.41 4.73
C PRO A 18 13.48 1.85 4.74
N HIS A 19 13.16 2.84 5.59
CA HIS A 19 11.83 3.42 5.69
C HIS A 19 11.88 4.89 6.07
N ARG A 20 10.76 5.58 5.87
CA ARG A 20 10.61 6.98 6.24
C ARG A 20 9.19 7.31 6.64
N VAL A 21 9.06 8.13 7.68
CA VAL A 21 7.79 8.68 8.16
C VAL A 21 7.81 10.19 7.99
N ILE A 22 6.73 10.76 7.44
CA ILE A 22 6.55 12.19 7.26
C ILE A 22 5.19 12.57 7.83
N ASP A 23 5.18 13.45 8.82
CA ASP A 23 3.97 14.10 9.32
C ASP A 23 3.59 15.28 8.43
N ASP A 24 2.31 15.64 8.44
CA ASP A 24 1.76 16.76 7.68
C ASP A 24 2.13 16.72 6.18
N TYR A 25 2.09 15.52 5.60
CA TYR A 25 2.65 15.26 4.28
C TYR A 25 1.97 16.05 3.15
N LEU A 26 0.64 16.02 3.11
CA LEU A 26 -0.13 16.77 2.11
C LEU A 26 -0.59 18.12 2.68
N PRO A 27 -0.77 19.13 1.81
CA PRO A 27 -1.46 20.35 2.20
C PRO A 27 -2.85 20.04 2.75
N PRO A 28 -3.37 20.82 3.72
CA PRO A 28 -4.65 20.53 4.36
C PRO A 28 -5.82 20.34 3.39
N ALA A 29 -5.85 21.07 2.27
CA ALA A 29 -6.89 20.93 1.25
C ALA A 29 -6.85 19.57 0.52
N ALA A 30 -5.65 19.06 0.22
CA ALA A 30 -5.50 17.76 -0.43
C ALA A 30 -5.79 16.61 0.55
N HIS A 31 -5.35 16.73 1.81
CA HIS A 31 -5.73 15.77 2.86
C HIS A 31 -7.26 15.71 3.03
N ARG A 32 -7.93 16.87 3.10
CA ARG A 32 -9.40 16.95 3.17
C ARG A 32 -10.08 16.27 1.99
N ALA A 33 -9.57 16.38 0.77
CA ALA A 33 -10.16 15.69 -0.38
C ALA A 33 -10.14 14.15 -0.22
N PHE A 34 -9.07 13.58 0.35
CA PHE A 34 -9.05 12.15 0.69
C PHE A 34 -10.04 11.81 1.82
N ARG A 35 -10.15 12.67 2.85
CA ARG A 35 -11.13 12.53 3.93
C ARG A 35 -12.56 12.52 3.40
N ASP A 36 -12.93 13.52 2.61
CA ASP A 36 -14.27 13.65 2.03
C ASP A 36 -14.60 12.43 1.16
N ARG A 37 -13.62 11.91 0.40
CA ARG A 37 -13.81 10.68 -0.37
C ARG A 37 -14.05 9.47 0.51
N LEU A 38 -13.25 9.30 1.56
CA LEU A 38 -13.43 8.21 2.53
C LEU A 38 -14.82 8.29 3.20
N ASP A 39 -15.22 9.47 3.65
CA ASP A 39 -16.51 9.69 4.31
C ASP A 39 -17.68 9.36 3.35
N ALA A 40 -17.57 9.74 2.07
CA ALA A 40 -18.55 9.37 1.05
C ALA A 40 -18.62 7.85 0.81
N LEU A 41 -17.48 7.16 0.76
CA LEU A 41 -17.43 5.70 0.63
C LEU A 41 -18.05 5.00 1.85
N LEU A 42 -17.78 5.50 3.05
CA LEU A 42 -18.35 4.97 4.29
C LEU A 42 -19.87 5.23 4.37
N ALA A 43 -20.34 6.39 3.93
CA ALA A 43 -21.76 6.71 3.84
C ALA A 43 -22.50 5.79 2.85
N GLY A 44 -21.83 5.34 1.79
CA GLY A 44 -22.32 4.29 0.88
C GLY A 44 -22.33 2.89 1.51
N GLY A 45 -21.74 2.72 2.70
CA GLY A 45 -21.66 1.46 3.44
C GLY A 45 -20.64 0.47 2.89
N LEU A 46 -20.40 -0.60 3.65
CA LEU A 46 -19.43 -1.64 3.32
C LEU A 46 -20.06 -2.77 2.48
N SER A 47 -19.28 -3.34 1.57
CA SER A 47 -19.68 -4.45 0.71
C SER A 47 -18.91 -5.74 1.06
N ALA A 48 -19.61 -6.85 1.20
CA ALA A 48 -19.00 -8.18 1.37
C ALA A 48 -18.37 -8.71 0.07
N HIS A 49 -18.79 -8.17 -1.07
CA HIS A 49 -18.32 -8.56 -2.40
C HIS A 49 -17.59 -7.40 -3.07
N ARG A 50 -16.76 -7.71 -4.07
CA ARG A 50 -16.09 -6.71 -4.90
C ARG A 50 -17.12 -5.73 -5.46
N ASN A 51 -16.91 -4.45 -5.23
CA ASN A 51 -17.77 -3.38 -5.70
C ASN A 51 -16.88 -2.16 -6.03
N PRO A 52 -16.92 -1.63 -7.27
CA PRO A 52 -16.06 -0.51 -7.67
C PRO A 52 -16.50 0.85 -7.08
N GLU A 53 -17.71 0.94 -6.51
CA GLU A 53 -18.28 2.18 -5.97
C GLU A 53 -18.24 2.24 -4.44
N ARG A 54 -17.89 1.12 -3.77
CA ARG A 54 -17.96 0.97 -2.32
C ARG A 54 -16.69 0.32 -1.77
N LEU A 55 -16.46 0.48 -0.48
CA LEU A 55 -15.43 -0.29 0.24
C LEU A 55 -15.84 -1.77 0.27
N ALA A 56 -15.04 -2.63 -0.36
CA ALA A 56 -15.30 -4.05 -0.51
C ALA A 56 -14.35 -4.91 0.34
N LYS A 57 -14.86 -5.97 0.95
CA LYS A 57 -14.06 -6.88 1.79
C LYS A 57 -12.94 -7.51 0.96
N ILE A 58 -11.73 -7.52 1.50
CA ILE A 58 -10.60 -8.26 0.91
C ILE A 58 -10.56 -9.66 1.52
N GLY A 59 -10.54 -10.69 0.67
CA GLY A 59 -10.33 -12.06 1.13
C GLY A 59 -9.01 -12.20 1.89
N GLY A 60 -9.04 -12.86 3.04
CA GLY A 60 -7.85 -13.08 3.87
C GLY A 60 -7.41 -11.92 4.75
N TYR A 61 -7.90 -10.70 4.52
CA TYR A 61 -7.52 -9.54 5.34
C TYR A 61 -8.69 -9.03 6.16
N ASP A 62 -8.38 -8.47 7.33
CA ASP A 62 -9.37 -7.85 8.17
C ASP A 62 -9.59 -6.37 7.83
N CYS A 63 -9.89 -6.10 6.56
CA CYS A 63 -10.17 -4.76 6.05
C CYS A 63 -11.06 -4.78 4.80
N PHE A 64 -11.48 -3.59 4.41
CA PHE A 64 -12.16 -3.31 3.15
C PHE A 64 -11.27 -2.43 2.28
N HIS A 65 -11.29 -2.59 0.97
CA HIS A 65 -10.61 -1.69 0.04
C HIS A 65 -11.54 -0.99 -0.93
N TRP A 66 -11.05 0.10 -1.49
CA TRP A 66 -11.56 0.73 -2.70
C TRP A 66 -10.37 1.19 -3.55
N VAL A 67 -10.26 0.68 -4.78
CA VAL A 67 -9.15 1.01 -5.69
C VAL A 67 -9.40 2.39 -6.28
N ILE A 68 -8.41 3.27 -6.21
CA ILE A 68 -8.55 4.65 -6.72
C ILE A 68 -8.60 4.58 -8.25
N PRO A 69 -9.68 5.03 -8.90
CA PRO A 69 -9.83 4.94 -10.33
C PRO A 69 -8.90 5.95 -11.05
N PRO A 70 -8.45 5.65 -12.28
CA PRO A 70 -7.54 6.52 -13.03
C PRO A 70 -8.14 7.89 -13.35
N ASP A 71 -9.46 8.02 -13.34
CA ASP A 71 -10.21 9.27 -13.57
C ASP A 71 -10.67 9.95 -12.26
N ALA A 72 -10.18 9.50 -11.09
CA ALA A 72 -10.48 10.15 -9.82
C ALA A 72 -10.07 11.64 -9.84
N PRO A 73 -10.75 12.51 -9.06
CA PRO A 73 -10.37 13.92 -8.93
C PRO A 73 -8.88 14.12 -8.61
N ASP A 74 -8.33 15.24 -9.09
CA ASP A 74 -6.89 15.56 -9.06
C ASP A 74 -6.19 15.33 -7.70
N ALA A 75 -6.85 15.67 -6.59
CA ALA A 75 -6.28 15.46 -5.26
C ALA A 75 -6.04 13.97 -4.93
N LEU A 76 -6.92 13.08 -5.40
CA LEU A 76 -6.78 11.63 -5.21
C LEU A 76 -5.72 11.01 -6.15
N GLN A 77 -5.40 11.70 -7.23
CA GLN A 77 -4.38 11.31 -8.21
C GLN A 77 -2.95 11.56 -7.72
N HIS A 78 -2.74 12.19 -6.55
CA HIS A 78 -1.40 12.52 -6.05
C HIS A 78 -0.41 11.35 -6.11
N PHE A 79 -0.84 10.17 -5.69
CA PHE A 79 -0.01 8.95 -5.70
C PHE A 79 0.17 8.32 -7.08
N TYR A 80 -0.55 8.80 -8.10
CA TYR A 80 -0.43 8.41 -9.50
C TYR A 80 0.37 9.40 -10.34
N ARG A 81 1.04 10.38 -9.70
CA ARG A 81 1.91 11.33 -10.40
C ARG A 81 3.33 10.82 -10.49
N ARG A 82 3.99 11.04 -11.63
CA ARG A 82 5.41 10.74 -11.81
C ARG A 82 6.28 11.45 -10.77
N ALA A 83 5.94 12.69 -10.41
CA ALA A 83 6.65 13.45 -9.38
C ALA A 83 6.71 12.73 -8.02
N PHE A 84 5.64 12.00 -7.62
CA PHE A 84 5.66 11.22 -6.39
C PHE A 84 6.65 10.04 -6.51
N SER A 85 6.62 9.32 -7.63
CA SER A 85 7.54 8.21 -7.90
C SER A 85 9.00 8.67 -7.94
N ASP A 86 9.30 9.80 -8.59
CA ASP A 86 10.64 10.38 -8.66
C ASP A 86 11.16 10.80 -7.27
N ASP A 87 10.28 11.38 -6.44
CA ASP A 87 10.64 11.78 -5.09
C ASP A 87 10.96 10.57 -4.20
N VAL A 88 10.21 9.45 -4.33
CA VAL A 88 10.54 8.19 -3.65
C VAL A 88 11.83 7.58 -4.22
N SER A 89 11.99 7.59 -5.55
CA SER A 89 13.18 7.05 -6.23
C SER A 89 14.45 7.73 -5.74
N GLN A 90 14.43 9.06 -5.67
CA GLN A 90 15.55 9.84 -5.17
C GLN A 90 15.82 9.57 -3.69
N ALA A 91 14.78 9.51 -2.85
CA ALA A 91 14.95 9.33 -1.40
C ALA A 91 15.55 7.97 -1.04
N PHE A 92 15.19 6.90 -1.77
CA PHE A 92 15.60 5.52 -1.46
C PHE A 92 16.66 4.95 -2.43
N GLY A 93 17.02 5.68 -3.48
CA GLY A 93 17.90 5.19 -4.54
C GLY A 93 17.30 3.97 -5.26
N LEU A 94 16.01 4.05 -5.60
CA LEU A 94 15.23 2.98 -6.23
C LEU A 94 14.93 3.29 -7.69
N GLU A 95 14.84 2.27 -8.53
CA GLU A 95 14.34 2.37 -9.90
C GLU A 95 12.89 1.91 -9.95
N PHE A 96 12.05 2.70 -10.64
CA PHE A 96 10.65 2.36 -10.83
C PHE A 96 10.27 2.32 -12.31
N THR A 97 9.41 1.36 -12.64
CA THR A 97 8.65 1.37 -13.87
C THR A 97 7.40 2.26 -13.71
N PRO A 98 6.67 2.61 -14.79
CA PRO A 98 5.52 3.52 -14.70
C PRO A 98 4.30 2.96 -13.96
N GLU A 99 4.28 1.67 -13.65
CA GLU A 99 3.13 1.02 -13.03
C GLU A 99 3.00 1.40 -11.55
N VAL A 100 1.79 1.76 -11.13
CA VAL A 100 1.48 2.13 -9.76
C VAL A 100 0.13 1.57 -9.36
N ASN A 101 -0.02 1.15 -8.11
CA ASN A 101 -1.30 0.74 -7.54
C ASN A 101 -1.55 1.57 -6.29
N ALA A 102 -2.76 2.11 -6.13
CA ALA A 102 -3.18 2.81 -4.93
C ALA A 102 -4.65 2.51 -4.63
N GLN A 103 -4.94 2.29 -3.35
CA GLN A 103 -6.28 1.97 -2.88
C GLN A 103 -6.49 2.54 -1.49
N ILE A 104 -7.73 2.91 -1.17
CA ILE A 104 -8.13 3.22 0.19
C ILE A 104 -8.42 1.90 0.89
N ASN A 105 -7.74 1.62 1.99
CA ASN A 105 -8.09 0.56 2.92
C ASN A 105 -8.82 1.15 4.13
N HIS A 106 -9.84 0.46 4.62
CA HIS A 106 -10.56 0.76 5.85
C HIS A 106 -10.58 -0.47 6.76
N HIS A 107 -9.99 -0.32 7.95
CA HIS A 107 -10.05 -1.28 9.05
C HIS A 107 -11.03 -0.75 10.10
N PRO A 108 -12.22 -1.37 10.24
CA PRO A 108 -13.14 -1.03 11.32
C PRO A 108 -12.51 -1.22 12.71
N VAL A 109 -13.12 -0.64 13.74
CA VAL A 109 -12.71 -0.92 15.13
C VAL A 109 -12.80 -2.41 15.42
N GLY A 110 -11.77 -2.97 16.06
CA GLY A 110 -11.69 -4.39 16.39
C GLY A 110 -11.04 -5.26 15.30
N SER A 111 -10.49 -4.66 14.23
CA SER A 111 -9.72 -5.44 13.26
C SER A 111 -8.50 -6.10 13.92
N ARG A 112 -8.23 -7.33 13.50
CA ARG A 112 -7.14 -8.16 14.04
C ARG A 112 -5.76 -7.69 13.55
N ASN A 113 -4.72 -8.24 14.19
CA ASN A 113 -3.37 -8.14 13.65
C ASN A 113 -3.33 -8.72 12.23
N GLY A 114 -2.56 -8.08 11.35
CA GLY A 114 -2.20 -8.69 10.08
C GLY A 114 -1.12 -9.76 10.27
N THR A 115 -0.97 -10.61 9.26
CA THR A 115 0.17 -11.52 9.16
C THR A 115 1.43 -10.75 8.81
N TRP A 116 2.58 -11.19 9.33
CA TRP A 116 3.88 -10.71 8.89
C TRP A 116 4.10 -11.04 7.41
N HIS A 117 4.51 -10.04 6.63
CA HIS A 117 4.85 -10.17 5.21
C HIS A 117 5.86 -9.08 4.82
N SER A 118 6.58 -9.27 3.72
CA SER A 118 7.61 -8.30 3.28
C SER A 118 7.16 -7.41 2.12
N ASP A 119 6.05 -7.74 1.46
CA ASP A 119 5.66 -7.17 0.15
C ASP A 119 6.70 -7.35 -0.98
N TYR A 120 7.77 -8.12 -0.77
CA TYR A 120 8.73 -8.47 -1.83
C TYR A 120 8.18 -9.60 -2.71
N VAL A 121 7.20 -9.25 -3.53
CA VAL A 121 6.37 -10.17 -4.32
C VAL A 121 6.20 -9.73 -5.77
N HIS A 122 6.00 -10.70 -6.65
CA HIS A 122 5.52 -10.46 -8.00
C HIS A 122 4.08 -9.93 -8.00
N CYS A 123 3.77 -9.10 -8.99
CA CYS A 123 2.43 -8.59 -9.27
C CYS A 123 2.29 -8.30 -10.76
N PHE A 124 1.07 -7.97 -11.18
CA PHE A 124 0.73 -7.86 -12.58
C PHE A 124 -0.07 -6.60 -12.89
N HIS A 125 0.23 -6.03 -14.05
CA HIS A 125 -0.43 -4.85 -14.61
C HIS A 125 -0.78 -5.12 -16.06
N SER A 126 -1.77 -4.44 -16.61
CA SER A 126 -1.95 -4.32 -18.05
C SER A 126 -1.00 -3.27 -18.60
N GLU A 127 -0.55 -3.39 -19.85
CA GLU A 127 0.25 -2.38 -20.56
C GLU A 127 -0.63 -1.29 -21.17
N ASP A 128 -1.53 -0.70 -20.37
CA ASP A 128 -2.37 0.40 -20.82
C ASP A 128 -1.56 1.63 -21.23
N PRO A 129 -2.12 2.60 -21.97
CA PRO A 129 -1.44 3.87 -22.22
C PRO A 129 -1.05 4.57 -20.91
N LEU A 130 0.07 5.30 -20.93
CA LEU A 130 0.46 6.16 -19.81
C LEU A 130 -0.56 7.29 -19.65
N SER A 131 -0.80 7.69 -18.40
CA SER A 131 -1.55 8.91 -18.08
C SER A 131 -0.78 10.15 -18.53
N ALA A 132 -1.44 11.32 -18.50
CA ALA A 132 -0.79 12.60 -18.76
C ALA A 132 0.39 12.87 -17.79
N GLU A 133 0.35 12.26 -16.61
CA GLU A 133 1.40 12.33 -15.59
C GLU A 133 2.49 11.27 -15.81
N GLY A 134 2.48 10.52 -16.91
CA GLY A 134 3.51 9.54 -17.24
C GLY A 134 3.48 8.24 -16.42
N MET A 135 2.36 7.97 -15.74
CA MET A 135 2.17 6.79 -14.89
C MET A 135 1.06 5.88 -15.43
N ARG A 136 1.04 4.64 -14.96
CA ARG A 136 0.04 3.63 -15.32
C ARG A 136 -0.63 3.10 -14.04
N PRO A 137 -1.75 3.70 -13.62
CA PRO A 137 -2.51 3.20 -12.49
C PRO A 137 -3.11 1.82 -12.79
N TRP A 138 -2.89 0.86 -11.89
CA TRP A 138 -3.63 -0.39 -11.94
C TRP A 138 -5.11 -0.13 -11.65
N TYR A 139 -5.98 -0.55 -12.57
CA TYR A 139 -7.43 -0.47 -12.36
C TYR A 139 -8.15 -1.61 -13.07
N PHE A 140 -8.08 -2.80 -12.49
CA PHE A 140 -8.83 -3.98 -12.93
C PHE A 140 -8.62 -4.41 -14.40
N GLY A 141 -7.50 -4.02 -15.02
CA GLY A 141 -7.13 -4.48 -16.35
C GLY A 141 -6.76 -5.96 -16.39
N CYS A 142 -6.14 -6.46 -15.31
CA CYS A 142 -5.89 -7.87 -15.04
C CYS A 142 -5.98 -8.12 -13.52
N GLU A 143 -6.01 -9.38 -13.10
CA GLU A 143 -5.90 -9.76 -11.68
C GLU A 143 -4.47 -9.44 -11.20
N TYR A 144 -4.35 -8.66 -10.12
CA TYR A 144 -3.08 -8.07 -9.69
C TYR A 144 -2.07 -9.09 -9.16
N GLN A 145 -2.54 -10.20 -8.59
CA GLN A 145 -1.73 -11.23 -7.95
C GLN A 145 -1.37 -12.39 -8.88
N ALA A 146 -2.22 -12.70 -9.84
CA ALA A 146 -2.16 -13.87 -10.73
C ALA A 146 -1.89 -13.50 -12.20
N GLY A 147 -2.12 -12.24 -12.60
CA GLY A 147 -1.92 -11.81 -13.98
C GLY A 147 -2.90 -12.45 -14.95
N THR A 148 -4.09 -12.84 -14.48
CA THR A 148 -5.16 -13.38 -15.34
C THR A 148 -5.98 -12.22 -15.92
N PRO A 149 -6.37 -12.28 -17.20
CA PRO A 149 -7.29 -11.29 -17.76
C PRO A 149 -8.60 -11.27 -16.98
N LEU A 150 -9.13 -10.07 -16.70
CA LEU A 150 -10.44 -9.90 -16.10
C LEU A 150 -11.50 -9.70 -17.19
N ALA A 151 -12.70 -10.23 -16.98
CA ALA A 151 -13.83 -9.95 -17.87
C ALA A 151 -14.14 -8.45 -17.87
N GLY A 152 -14.14 -7.82 -19.06
CA GLY A 152 -14.27 -6.37 -19.20
C GLY A 152 -13.01 -5.58 -18.82
N GLY A 153 -11.88 -6.26 -18.60
CA GLY A 153 -10.56 -5.64 -18.37
C GLY A 153 -9.89 -5.14 -19.65
N SER A 154 -8.64 -4.73 -19.52
CA SER A 154 -7.85 -4.19 -20.63
C SER A 154 -7.47 -5.29 -21.63
N PRO A 155 -7.50 -5.02 -22.95
CA PRO A 155 -6.95 -5.93 -23.96
C PRO A 155 -5.42 -5.83 -24.08
N ALA A 156 -4.76 -4.91 -23.36
CA ALA A 156 -3.33 -4.73 -23.44
C ALA A 156 -2.56 -5.96 -22.90
N PRO A 157 -1.30 -6.17 -23.35
CA PRO A 157 -0.44 -7.19 -22.79
C PRO A 157 -0.33 -7.11 -21.27
N ILE A 158 -0.17 -8.26 -20.60
CA ILE A 158 0.02 -8.31 -19.15
C ILE A 158 1.51 -8.25 -18.84
N LEU A 159 1.85 -7.28 -18.00
CA LEU A 159 3.18 -6.97 -17.53
C LEU A 159 3.41 -7.60 -16.16
N LYS A 160 4.47 -8.40 -16.05
CA LYS A 160 4.96 -8.90 -14.78
C LYS A 160 5.86 -7.85 -14.12
N ARG A 161 5.60 -7.57 -12.85
CA ARG A 161 6.29 -6.56 -12.03
C ARG A 161 6.61 -7.09 -10.64
N VAL A 162 7.35 -6.30 -9.88
CA VAL A 162 7.66 -6.54 -8.46
C VAL A 162 7.30 -5.27 -7.69
N ARG A 163 6.72 -5.43 -6.51
CA ARG A 163 6.56 -4.31 -5.56
C ARG A 163 7.95 -3.93 -5.03
N THR A 164 8.33 -2.67 -5.20
CA THR A 164 9.69 -2.18 -4.91
C THR A 164 9.68 -1.13 -3.80
N ALA A 165 8.60 -0.36 -3.69
CA ALA A 165 8.32 0.44 -2.51
C ALA A 165 6.84 0.37 -2.18
N ALA A 166 6.52 0.34 -0.89
CA ALA A 166 5.16 0.48 -0.38
C ALA A 166 5.01 1.86 0.25
N PHE A 167 3.81 2.44 0.13
CA PHE A 167 3.46 3.68 0.81
C PHE A 167 2.11 3.55 1.50
N LEU A 168 2.01 4.13 2.69
CA LEU A 168 0.85 4.15 3.55
C LEU A 168 0.60 5.60 3.98
N TYR A 169 -0.49 6.19 3.53
CA TYR A 169 -0.90 7.54 3.87
C TYR A 169 -2.18 7.53 4.70
N TYR A 170 -2.05 7.89 5.97
CA TYR A 170 -3.10 7.74 6.97
C TYR A 170 -4.15 8.85 6.87
N LEU A 171 -5.42 8.45 6.88
CA LEU A 171 -6.56 9.33 6.68
C LEU A 171 -7.30 9.66 7.98
N ASP A 172 -7.48 8.72 8.90
CA ASP A 172 -8.10 8.94 10.21
C ASP A 172 -7.08 8.83 11.36
N GLY A 173 -7.58 8.78 12.60
CA GLY A 173 -6.77 8.70 13.81
C GLY A 173 -6.71 10.00 14.61
N GLU A 174 -7.64 10.95 14.41
CA GLU A 174 -7.76 12.10 15.31
C GLU A 174 -8.02 11.60 16.74
N GLY A 175 -7.18 12.01 17.69
CA GLY A 175 -7.26 11.54 19.08
C GLY A 175 -6.62 10.17 19.35
N TRP A 176 -5.98 9.55 18.35
CA TRP A 176 -5.18 8.34 18.57
C TRP A 176 -4.07 8.58 19.58
N SER A 177 -3.88 7.64 20.50
CA SER A 177 -2.78 7.60 21.48
C SER A 177 -2.06 6.25 21.45
N GLU A 178 -0.82 6.24 21.94
CA GLU A 178 -0.04 5.00 22.05
C GLU A 178 -0.81 3.93 22.85
N GLY A 179 -0.88 2.71 22.30
CA GLY A 179 -1.64 1.61 22.87
C GLY A 179 -3.08 1.47 22.37
N ASP A 180 -3.62 2.44 21.63
CA ASP A 180 -4.96 2.32 21.01
C ASP A 180 -5.00 1.28 19.87
N GLY A 181 -3.84 0.88 19.36
CA GLY A 181 -3.68 -0.08 18.25
C GLY A 181 -3.77 0.58 16.87
N GLY A 182 -3.75 -0.22 15.80
CA GLY A 182 -3.83 0.28 14.42
C GLY A 182 -2.51 0.78 13.83
N GLU A 183 -1.41 0.66 14.55
CA GLU A 183 -0.08 0.99 14.04
C GLU A 183 0.32 0.06 12.88
N THR A 184 1.23 0.53 12.03
CA THR A 184 2.02 -0.39 11.18
C THR A 184 3.25 -0.81 11.95
N GLY A 185 3.29 -2.08 12.36
CA GLY A 185 4.49 -2.68 12.93
C GLY A 185 5.51 -2.99 11.84
N LEU A 186 6.72 -2.49 12.01
CA LEU A 186 7.91 -2.80 11.22
C LEU A 186 8.77 -3.76 12.05
N GLY A 187 9.11 -4.90 11.47
CA GLY A 187 9.76 -5.99 12.16
C GLY A 187 11.08 -6.42 11.54
N TYR A 188 11.74 -7.33 12.24
CA TYR A 188 12.97 -7.97 11.82
C TYR A 188 12.90 -9.46 12.17
N ASP A 189 13.66 -10.26 11.44
CA ASP A 189 13.82 -11.68 11.76
C ASP A 189 14.76 -11.86 12.94
N SER A 190 14.30 -12.49 14.02
CA SER A 190 15.09 -12.63 15.25
C SER A 190 16.28 -13.55 15.03
N PRO A 191 17.52 -13.15 15.41
CA PRO A 191 18.68 -14.04 15.33
C PRO A 191 18.60 -15.22 16.31
N PHE A 192 17.64 -15.21 17.23
CA PHE A 192 17.40 -16.27 18.21
C PHE A 192 16.33 -17.28 17.77
N ASN A 193 15.85 -17.18 16.52
CA ASN A 193 14.81 -18.07 15.96
C ASN A 193 13.45 -17.97 16.69
N ASP A 194 13.15 -16.82 17.27
CA ASP A 194 11.85 -16.49 17.87
C ASP A 194 10.82 -15.99 16.82
N GLY A 195 11.12 -16.15 15.53
CA GLY A 195 10.36 -15.57 14.43
C GLY A 195 10.50 -14.04 14.31
N ILE A 196 9.57 -13.42 13.57
CA ILE A 196 9.60 -11.98 13.32
C ILE A 196 9.14 -11.19 14.56
N GLN A 197 10.00 -10.27 15.00
CA GLN A 197 9.77 -9.39 16.15
C GLN A 197 9.51 -7.96 15.70
N ILE A 198 8.69 -7.22 16.46
CA ILE A 198 8.47 -5.79 16.19
C ILE A 198 9.72 -5.00 16.61
N HIS A 199 10.27 -4.21 15.70
CA HIS A 199 11.30 -3.22 16.00
C HIS A 199 10.70 -1.84 16.25
N THR A 200 9.72 -1.44 15.43
CA THR A 200 9.12 -0.10 15.49
C THR A 200 7.65 -0.18 15.11
N ALA A 201 6.80 0.62 15.75
CA ALA A 201 5.39 0.75 15.41
C ALA A 201 5.09 2.18 14.95
N VAL A 202 4.61 2.33 13.72
CA VAL A 202 4.26 3.63 13.15
C VAL A 202 2.81 3.95 13.43
N ALA A 203 2.57 4.95 14.27
CA ALA A 203 1.24 5.39 14.63
C ALA A 203 0.42 5.85 13.41
N PRO A 204 -0.88 5.49 13.33
CA PRO A 204 -1.77 5.85 12.23
C PRO A 204 -2.33 7.27 12.38
N ARG A 205 -1.46 8.28 12.39
CA ARG A 205 -1.87 9.68 12.58
C ARG A 205 -2.40 10.28 11.26
N PRO A 206 -3.46 11.10 11.27
CA PRO A 206 -3.95 11.75 10.07
C PRO A 206 -2.84 12.53 9.36
N ASN A 207 -2.85 12.51 8.03
CA ASN A 207 -1.90 13.21 7.18
C ASN A 207 -0.43 12.77 7.33
N ARG A 208 -0.20 11.60 7.94
CA ARG A 208 1.11 10.95 7.99
C ARG A 208 1.32 10.06 6.78
N LEU A 209 2.49 10.16 6.17
CA LEU A 209 2.97 9.23 5.16
C LEU A 209 4.07 8.33 5.76
N LEU A 210 3.92 7.02 5.59
CA LEU A 210 4.98 6.03 5.75
C LEU A 210 5.35 5.51 4.36
N VAL A 211 6.63 5.49 4.00
CA VAL A 211 7.17 4.83 2.80
C VAL A 211 8.29 3.90 3.21
N PHE A 212 8.36 2.71 2.62
CA PHE A 212 9.49 1.81 2.81
C PHE A 212 9.81 1.03 1.54
N GLU A 213 11.07 0.61 1.46
CA GLU A 213 11.54 -0.29 0.41
C GLU A 213 11.00 -1.71 0.64
N CYS A 214 10.46 -2.33 -0.40
CA CYS A 214 10.07 -3.72 -0.38
C CYS A 214 11.30 -4.58 -0.70
N CYS A 215 11.76 -5.36 0.27
CA CYS A 215 12.91 -6.24 0.17
C CYS A 215 12.65 -7.57 0.90
N PRO A 216 13.51 -8.60 0.79
CA PRO A 216 13.29 -9.88 1.47
C PRO A 216 13.07 -9.80 2.99
N HIS A 217 13.52 -8.72 3.62
CA HIS A 217 13.47 -8.53 5.08
C HIS A 217 12.58 -7.36 5.52
N SER A 218 11.81 -6.73 4.61
CA SER A 218 10.91 -5.61 4.95
C SER A 218 9.62 -6.04 5.64
N PHE A 219 9.76 -6.88 6.67
CA PHE A 219 8.64 -7.48 7.38
C PHE A 219 7.80 -6.41 8.07
N HIS A 220 6.52 -6.38 7.74
CA HIS A 220 5.58 -5.47 8.36
C HIS A 220 4.22 -6.14 8.54
N ARG A 221 3.40 -5.54 9.40
CA ARG A 221 2.00 -5.92 9.60
C ARG A 221 1.19 -4.75 10.14
N VAL A 222 -0.13 -4.80 9.97
CA VAL A 222 -1.03 -3.96 10.77
C VAL A 222 -1.15 -4.53 12.18
N LEU A 223 -1.07 -3.69 13.20
CA LEU A 223 -1.42 -4.05 14.57
C LEU A 223 -2.93 -3.85 14.76
N GLY A 224 -3.58 -4.79 15.45
CA GLY A 224 -5.01 -4.74 15.67
C GLY A 224 -5.41 -3.45 16.39
N ASN A 225 -6.56 -2.89 16.03
CA ASN A 225 -7.06 -1.62 16.55
C ASN A 225 -8.22 -1.86 17.51
N ARG A 226 -8.19 -1.21 18.68
CA ARG A 226 -9.21 -1.42 19.73
C ARG A 226 -10.15 -0.24 19.89
N ARG A 227 -9.70 0.96 19.56
CA ARG A 227 -10.40 2.21 19.90
C ARG A 227 -10.89 2.98 18.69
N TRP A 228 -10.06 3.05 17.64
CA TRP A 228 -10.32 3.89 16.47
C TRP A 228 -10.26 3.08 15.19
N PRO A 229 -11.10 3.37 14.18
CA PRO A 229 -10.90 2.81 12.86
C PRO A 229 -9.55 3.26 12.32
N ARG A 230 -9.00 2.49 11.39
CA ARG A 230 -7.76 2.78 10.69
C ARG A 230 -8.02 2.76 9.19
N SER A 231 -8.00 3.93 8.59
CA SER A 231 -8.19 4.15 7.16
C SER A 231 -6.98 4.84 6.59
N LEU A 232 -6.55 4.38 5.42
CA LEU A 232 -5.33 4.85 4.77
C LEU A 232 -5.46 4.69 3.25
N VAL A 233 -4.76 5.51 2.51
CA VAL A 233 -4.32 5.11 1.17
C VAL A 233 -3.12 4.18 1.36
N ILE A 234 -3.19 2.99 0.79
CA ILE A 234 -2.05 2.08 0.65
C ILE A 234 -1.78 1.86 -0.83
N GLY A 235 -0.51 1.75 -1.19
CA GLY A 235 -0.14 1.47 -2.56
C GLY A 235 1.32 1.07 -2.72
N TRP A 236 1.67 0.76 -3.96
CA TRP A 236 2.98 0.26 -4.33
C TRP A 236 3.50 0.92 -5.61
N LEU A 237 4.79 1.24 -5.59
CA LEU A 237 5.60 1.55 -6.75
C LEU A 237 6.35 0.27 -7.15
N HIS A 238 6.55 0.09 -8.45
CA HIS A 238 6.99 -1.18 -9.00
C HIS A 238 8.29 -1.06 -9.79
N SER A 239 9.01 -2.16 -9.92
CA SER A 239 10.12 -2.31 -10.85
C SER A 239 9.97 -3.58 -11.70
N THR A 240 10.92 -3.81 -12.59
CA THR A 240 11.05 -5.09 -13.26
C THR A 240 11.54 -6.17 -12.29
N PRO A 241 11.24 -7.46 -12.55
CA PRO A 241 11.84 -8.59 -11.84
C PRO A 241 13.37 -8.57 -11.81
N GLU A 242 13.99 -8.22 -12.93
CA GLU A 242 15.45 -8.24 -13.10
C GLU A 242 16.13 -7.21 -12.21
N TYR A 243 15.56 -6.00 -12.10
CA TYR A 243 16.06 -4.97 -11.20
C TYR A 243 15.97 -5.42 -9.74
N ALA A 244 14.80 -5.93 -9.33
CA ALA A 244 14.55 -6.34 -7.95
C ALA A 244 15.51 -7.45 -7.52
N GLU A 245 15.67 -8.48 -8.35
CA GLU A 245 16.62 -9.57 -8.10
C GLU A 245 18.07 -9.09 -8.08
N SER A 246 18.47 -8.22 -9.01
CA SER A 246 19.81 -7.63 -9.00
C SER A 246 20.09 -6.80 -7.74
N ARG A 247 19.08 -6.12 -7.20
CA ARG A 247 19.22 -5.25 -6.02
C ARG A 247 19.37 -6.07 -4.73
N HIS A 248 18.63 -7.16 -4.60
CA HIS A 248 18.54 -7.92 -3.35
C HIS A 248 19.26 -9.27 -3.38
N GLY A 249 19.71 -9.73 -4.55
CA GLY A 249 20.34 -11.04 -4.71
C GLY A 249 19.38 -12.22 -4.48
N VAL A 250 18.07 -11.97 -4.45
CA VAL A 250 17.02 -12.97 -4.17
C VAL A 250 15.86 -12.75 -5.12
N THR A 251 15.39 -13.82 -5.74
CA THR A 251 14.21 -13.81 -6.60
C THR A 251 12.96 -13.44 -5.78
N PRO A 252 12.14 -12.46 -6.22
CA PRO A 252 10.88 -12.12 -5.57
C PRO A 252 9.94 -13.33 -5.49
N THR A 253 9.16 -13.40 -4.41
CA THR A 253 8.22 -14.50 -4.21
C THR A 253 6.95 -14.30 -5.04
N TYR A 254 6.21 -15.38 -5.30
CA TYR A 254 4.83 -15.27 -5.80
C TYR A 254 3.87 -15.26 -4.62
N TRP A 255 2.68 -14.71 -4.83
CA TRP A 255 1.56 -14.90 -3.92
C TRP A 255 1.32 -16.40 -3.74
N PRO A 256 1.10 -16.90 -2.51
CA PRO A 256 0.75 -18.30 -2.33
C PRO A 256 -0.52 -18.61 -3.13
N ALA A 257 -0.56 -19.75 -3.82
CA ALA A 257 -1.58 -20.06 -4.82
C ALA A 257 -3.04 -19.85 -4.36
N PRO A 258 -3.44 -20.18 -3.11
CA PRO A 258 -4.80 -19.88 -2.66
C PRO A 258 -5.05 -18.39 -2.38
N ALA A 259 -4.01 -17.57 -2.11
CA ALA A 259 -4.16 -16.13 -1.89
C ALA A 259 -4.35 -15.42 -3.23
N ALA A 260 -3.56 -15.81 -4.23
CA ALA A 260 -3.70 -15.37 -5.62
C ALA A 260 -5.08 -15.69 -6.24
N LEU A 261 -5.78 -16.68 -5.69
CA LEU A 261 -7.14 -17.06 -6.11
C LEU A 261 -8.24 -16.43 -5.24
N GLY A 262 -7.90 -15.59 -4.26
CA GLY A 262 -8.86 -15.00 -3.33
C GLY A 262 -9.51 -16.01 -2.36
N GLN A 263 -8.88 -17.16 -2.13
CA GLN A 263 -9.44 -18.31 -1.40
C GLN A 263 -8.93 -18.45 0.04
N TYR A 264 -8.08 -17.55 0.56
CA TYR A 264 -7.67 -17.61 1.98
C TYR A 264 -8.71 -17.00 2.93
N SER A 265 -9.06 -17.78 3.96
CA SER A 265 -9.22 -17.27 5.32
C SER A 265 -7.92 -17.53 6.06
N TYR A 266 -7.17 -16.48 6.45
CA TYR A 266 -6.02 -16.65 7.32
C TYR A 266 -6.53 -17.02 8.72
N HIS A 267 -6.36 -18.29 9.09
CA HIS A 267 -6.44 -18.73 10.47
C HIS A 267 -5.11 -18.37 11.14
N GLU A 268 -5.17 -17.61 12.25
CA GLU A 268 -4.00 -17.46 13.11
C GLU A 268 -3.62 -18.85 13.62
N ALA A 269 -2.33 -19.19 13.57
CA ALA A 269 -1.82 -20.19 14.48
C ALA A 269 -2.00 -19.61 15.89
N THR A 270 -2.86 -20.28 16.67
CA THR A 270 -3.13 -19.99 18.09
C THR A 270 -1.87 -20.04 18.92
#